data_AF-A0A962E7J7-F1
#
_entry.id   AF-A0A962E7J7-F1
#
_cell.length_a   1.000
_cell.length_b   1.000
_cell.length_c   1.000
_cell.angle_alpha   90.00
_cell.angle_beta   90.00
_cell.angle_gamma   90.00
#
_symmetry.space_group_name_H-M   'P 1'
#
loop_
_entity.id
_entity.type
_entity.pdbx_description
1 polymer ?
#
loop_
_entity_poly.entity_id
_entity_poly.type
_entity_poly.pdbx_seq_one_letter_code
_entity_poly.pdbx_strand_id
1 'polypeptide(L)'
;MYITPGRISQTIPIAIGQDVDTAASDPQPTIIRDNIVRTQFEVLTYTRTADGNLADQILDYTLVGCSCTQGGVIPGAQSFEPSYWNGQTYVRPEERINGQSYENPAGAMIVPARNTATPNLRQNDPPDVKLLCNICCRDHHDTPNADAPKISPWRPDGSRDFDGDGNVDTTPGSPDNQYLANGNHRHYLPVLQSGAYTFQPADSPGDEYYETCRFLRRDGEYVLTLDARLKSLVSLPDFLLDEPAETEGYADFAWKFVDEYVTLAVAKNALGGNYATGGFSAAEYAAIYTSAEAVAPLATQTALDPITPYALTSNGLQMNARGIFIDYMTPEVLAAIKCKDDGDSTSTACLPYANISRLELVPFYAVGMTKLVNWRPENAAVATVPLKDRNDPFSRGFAIGQGSGTTNVVADSPVSNISLTNPVPAQAIEVAQTLVDRVPVATSGGTPPAPAKTVRFSVGVDRDADLPNADVVQLSGLLAGQACTQIGVRAGRVDWTCTLTSLGQGGVRFDAYTGTECVRRERGSCVQEAPVRNVLCFSPQPATVTPYLAPVNAYNDYTVTGYKGSQVNDVLINVDVNRATDGC
;
A
#
# COMPACT_ATOMS: atom_id res chain seq x y z
N MET A 1 -29.26 1.91 -18.81
CA MET A 1 -29.42 0.46 -19.09
C MET A 1 -29.73 -0.23 -17.78
N TYR A 2 -30.81 -1.00 -17.67
CA TYR A 2 -31.06 -1.77 -16.44
C TYR A 2 -30.07 -2.93 -16.35
N ILE A 3 -29.40 -3.03 -15.21
CA ILE A 3 -28.45 -4.11 -14.92
C ILE A 3 -28.97 -4.96 -13.76
N THR A 4 -28.68 -6.25 -13.80
CA THR A 4 -28.87 -7.14 -12.65
C THR A 4 -27.50 -7.30 -11.98
N PRO A 5 -27.30 -6.85 -10.74
CA PRO A 5 -26.12 -7.23 -9.96
C PRO A 5 -26.02 -8.76 -9.95
N GLY A 6 -24.86 -9.31 -10.31
CA GLY A 6 -24.65 -10.75 -10.50
C GLY A 6 -24.61 -11.24 -11.96
N ARG A 7 -24.80 -10.39 -12.98
CA ARG A 7 -24.38 -10.73 -14.37
C ARG A 7 -22.86 -10.73 -14.55
N ILE A 8 -22.18 -9.99 -13.69
CA ILE A 8 -20.75 -10.07 -13.42
C ILE A 8 -20.60 -11.02 -12.22
N SER A 9 -19.89 -12.13 -12.40
CA SER A 9 -19.71 -13.14 -11.34
C SER A 9 -18.94 -12.54 -10.15
N GLN A 10 -19.34 -12.87 -8.92
CA GLN A 10 -18.61 -12.61 -7.65
C GLN A 10 -18.35 -11.13 -7.27
N THR A 11 -19.31 -10.26 -7.56
CA THR A 11 -19.21 -8.84 -7.19
C THR A 11 -19.80 -8.53 -5.82
N ILE A 12 -19.11 -7.71 -5.03
CA ILE A 12 -19.63 -7.14 -3.78
C ILE A 12 -19.90 -5.65 -4.00
N PRO A 13 -21.17 -5.22 -4.00
CA PRO A 13 -21.53 -3.81 -4.08
C PRO A 13 -21.03 -3.02 -2.87
N ILE A 14 -20.52 -1.82 -3.12
CA ILE A 14 -20.12 -0.85 -2.09
C ILE A 14 -20.97 0.40 -2.30
N ALA A 15 -21.77 0.77 -1.29
CA ALA A 15 -22.56 1.99 -1.35
C ALA A 15 -21.63 3.21 -1.31
N ILE A 16 -21.75 4.12 -2.28
CA ILE A 16 -20.89 5.32 -2.38
C ILE A 16 -21.68 6.62 -2.30
N GLY A 17 -23.01 6.57 -2.39
CA GLY A 17 -23.88 7.74 -2.34
C GLY A 17 -25.31 7.39 -1.97
N GLN A 18 -26.21 8.38 -2.08
CA GLN A 18 -27.65 8.18 -1.87
C GLN A 18 -28.19 7.26 -2.96
N ASP A 19 -28.36 5.98 -2.63
CA ASP A 19 -28.79 4.90 -3.53
C ASP A 19 -27.81 4.58 -4.68
N VAL A 20 -26.59 5.12 -4.66
CA VAL A 20 -25.55 4.83 -5.65
C VAL A 20 -24.56 3.82 -5.08
N ASP A 21 -24.32 2.74 -5.82
CA ASP A 21 -23.34 1.72 -5.48
C ASP A 21 -22.26 1.61 -6.58
N THR A 22 -21.08 1.14 -6.21
CA THR A 22 -20.04 0.67 -7.13
C THR A 22 -19.76 -0.82 -6.91
N ALA A 23 -19.49 -1.55 -7.99
CA ALA A 23 -19.12 -2.96 -7.94
C ALA A 23 -18.14 -3.29 -9.07
N ALA A 24 -17.16 -4.14 -8.79
CA ALA A 24 -16.20 -4.59 -9.79
C ALA A 24 -16.28 -6.09 -10.03
N SER A 25 -16.17 -6.51 -11.29
CA SER A 25 -16.03 -7.93 -11.65
C SER A 25 -14.67 -8.46 -11.21
N ASP A 26 -14.57 -9.77 -10.99
CA ASP A 26 -13.27 -10.37 -10.72
C ASP A 26 -12.32 -10.28 -11.92
N PRO A 27 -11.08 -9.80 -11.73
CA PRO A 27 -10.00 -9.85 -12.70
C PRO A 27 -9.84 -11.22 -13.36
N GLN A 28 -9.79 -11.21 -14.70
CA GLN A 28 -9.56 -12.40 -15.52
C GLN A 28 -8.18 -12.34 -16.16
N PRO A 29 -7.13 -12.79 -15.45
CA PRO A 29 -5.80 -12.80 -16.00
C PRO A 29 -5.65 -13.94 -17.03
N THR A 30 -4.91 -13.67 -18.10
CA THR A 30 -4.63 -14.61 -19.20
C THR A 30 -3.15 -14.53 -19.54
N ILE A 31 -2.43 -15.65 -19.41
CA ILE A 31 -1.03 -15.70 -19.83
C ILE A 31 -0.98 -15.78 -21.34
N ILE A 32 -0.32 -14.80 -21.95
CA ILE A 32 -0.06 -14.78 -23.38
C ILE A 32 1.23 -15.53 -23.67
N ARG A 33 2.29 -15.24 -22.90
CA ARG A 33 3.60 -15.89 -22.91
C ARG A 33 4.43 -15.42 -21.72
N ASP A 34 5.45 -16.17 -21.33
CA ASP A 34 6.50 -15.82 -20.34
C ASP A 34 6.07 -14.76 -19.30
N ASN A 35 6.36 -13.47 -19.55
CA ASN A 35 6.07 -12.32 -18.67
C ASN A 35 4.98 -11.36 -19.22
N ILE A 36 4.26 -11.75 -20.27
CA ILE A 36 3.11 -11.01 -20.82
C ILE A 36 1.83 -11.66 -20.31
N VAL A 37 1.24 -11.00 -19.32
CA VAL A 37 -0.11 -11.31 -18.84
C VAL A 37 -1.04 -10.16 -19.19
N ARG A 38 -2.21 -10.52 -19.72
CA ARG A 38 -3.32 -9.59 -19.91
C ARG A 38 -4.39 -9.87 -18.87
N THR A 39 -4.88 -8.85 -18.19
CA THR A 39 -5.97 -8.97 -17.22
C THR A 39 -7.07 -7.99 -17.54
N GLN A 40 -8.32 -8.43 -17.44
CA GLN A 40 -9.49 -7.61 -17.73
C GLN A 40 -10.50 -7.69 -16.60
N PHE A 41 -11.12 -6.55 -16.29
CA PHE A 41 -12.25 -6.44 -15.38
C PHE A 41 -13.02 -5.15 -15.65
N GLU A 42 -14.27 -5.12 -15.19
CA GLU A 42 -15.14 -3.96 -15.30
C GLU A 42 -15.47 -3.43 -13.90
N VAL A 43 -15.57 -2.11 -13.77
CA VAL A 43 -16.12 -1.42 -12.60
C VAL A 43 -17.39 -0.72 -13.02
N LEU A 44 -18.48 -0.99 -12.31
CA LEU A 44 -19.80 -0.44 -12.59
C LEU A 44 -20.22 0.46 -11.44
N THR A 45 -20.64 1.67 -11.77
CA THR A 45 -21.38 2.55 -10.87
C THR A 45 -22.84 2.57 -11.32
N TYR A 46 -23.77 2.40 -10.38
CA TYR A 46 -25.19 2.35 -10.68
C TYR A 46 -26.05 2.92 -9.57
N THR A 47 -27.18 3.51 -9.97
CA THR A 47 -28.22 4.01 -9.08
C THR A 47 -29.27 2.92 -8.87
N ARG A 48 -29.57 2.61 -7.60
CA ARG A 48 -30.67 1.73 -7.21
C ARG A 48 -31.99 2.47 -7.37
N THR A 49 -32.93 1.89 -8.10
CA THR A 49 -34.28 2.44 -8.27
C THR A 49 -35.33 1.39 -7.93
N ALA A 50 -36.58 1.81 -7.73
CA ALA A 50 -37.69 0.88 -7.49
C ALA A 50 -37.89 -0.15 -8.62
N ASP A 51 -37.51 0.22 -9.86
CA ASP A 51 -37.66 -0.62 -11.06
C ASP A 51 -36.41 -1.47 -11.37
N GLY A 52 -35.38 -1.40 -10.52
CA GLY A 52 -34.10 -2.09 -10.68
C GLY A 52 -32.91 -1.12 -10.73
N ASN A 53 -31.73 -1.65 -11.07
CA ASN A 53 -30.50 -0.85 -11.02
C ASN A 53 -30.19 -0.22 -12.38
N LEU A 54 -29.97 1.09 -12.40
CA LEU A 54 -29.64 1.85 -13.58
C LEU A 54 -28.13 2.08 -13.64
N ALA A 55 -27.46 1.55 -14.66
CA ALA A 55 -26.03 1.81 -14.85
C ALA A 55 -25.78 3.29 -15.18
N ASP A 56 -24.94 3.93 -14.37
CA ASP A 56 -24.50 5.31 -14.54
C ASP A 56 -23.14 5.39 -15.25
N GLN A 57 -22.23 4.48 -14.90
CA GLN A 57 -20.90 4.39 -15.49
C GLN A 57 -20.42 2.93 -15.56
N ILE A 58 -19.70 2.61 -16.64
CA ILE A 58 -18.96 1.35 -16.78
C ILE A 58 -17.52 1.72 -17.18
N LEU A 59 -16.56 1.30 -16.36
CA LEU A 59 -15.13 1.43 -16.63
C LEU A 59 -14.58 0.04 -17.00
N ASP A 60 -14.24 -0.15 -18.27
CA ASP A 60 -13.64 -1.39 -18.80
C ASP A 60 -12.11 -1.27 -18.72
N TYR A 61 -11.54 -1.93 -17.72
CA TYR A 61 -10.10 -1.94 -17.48
C TYR A 61 -9.44 -3.12 -18.17
N THR A 62 -8.32 -2.85 -18.83
CA THR A 62 -7.42 -3.87 -19.35
C THR A 62 -5.99 -3.53 -18.91
N LEU A 63 -5.31 -4.49 -18.29
CA LEU A 63 -3.88 -4.36 -17.98
C LEU A 63 -3.09 -5.35 -18.81
N VAL A 64 -1.88 -4.96 -19.20
CA VAL A 64 -0.96 -5.85 -19.93
C VAL A 64 0.48 -5.61 -19.51
N GLY A 65 1.20 -6.70 -19.27
CA GLY A 65 2.66 -6.69 -19.17
C GLY A 65 3.29 -6.67 -20.56
N CYS A 66 4.20 -5.74 -20.83
CA CYS A 66 4.86 -5.55 -22.11
C CYS A 66 6.38 -5.59 -21.94
N SER A 67 7.06 -6.15 -22.94
CA SER A 67 8.50 -5.95 -23.09
C SER A 67 8.71 -4.83 -24.08
N CYS A 68 9.53 -3.86 -23.70
CA CYS A 68 9.82 -2.67 -24.46
C CYS A 68 11.33 -2.55 -24.69
N THR A 69 11.72 -1.93 -25.80
CA THR A 69 13.08 -1.48 -26.05
C THR A 69 13.11 0.03 -25.97
N GLN A 70 13.86 0.54 -25.00
CA GLN A 70 14.08 1.94 -24.73
C GLN A 70 14.58 2.64 -25.99
N GLY A 71 13.93 3.73 -26.39
CA GLY A 71 14.45 4.63 -27.40
C GLY A 71 14.94 5.94 -26.79
N GLY A 72 15.37 6.84 -27.65
CA GLY A 72 15.76 8.19 -27.27
C GLY A 72 14.62 9.20 -27.39
N VAL A 73 14.93 10.46 -27.07
CA VAL A 73 14.08 11.61 -27.42
C VAL A 73 14.21 11.87 -28.92
N ILE A 74 13.15 11.57 -29.67
CA ILE A 74 13.11 11.78 -31.12
C ILE A 74 12.27 13.04 -31.40
N PRO A 75 12.85 14.09 -32.02
CA PRO A 75 12.08 15.28 -32.43
C PRO A 75 10.93 14.91 -33.38
N GLY A 76 9.75 15.49 -33.15
CA GLY A 76 8.55 15.22 -33.94
C GLY A 76 7.86 13.88 -33.62
N ALA A 77 8.40 13.06 -32.71
CA ALA A 77 7.70 11.86 -32.26
C ALA A 77 6.43 12.24 -31.48
N GLN A 78 5.36 11.53 -31.80
CA GLN A 78 4.06 11.65 -31.16
C GLN A 78 3.96 10.67 -30.00
N SER A 79 3.49 11.17 -28.86
CA SER A 79 3.19 10.40 -27.65
C SER A 79 1.97 11.01 -26.98
N PHE A 80 1.33 10.28 -26.09
CA PHE A 80 0.14 10.76 -25.40
C PHE A 80 0.39 10.85 -23.88
N GLU A 81 -0.20 11.87 -23.26
CA GLU A 81 -0.29 11.93 -21.80
C GLU A 81 -1.23 10.85 -21.26
N PRO A 82 -1.04 10.35 -20.03
CA PRO A 82 -1.99 9.42 -19.46
C PRO A 82 -3.35 10.06 -19.26
N SER A 83 -4.38 9.23 -19.43
CA SER A 83 -5.71 9.53 -18.93
C SER A 83 -5.75 9.45 -17.41
N TYR A 84 -6.42 10.42 -16.78
CA TYR A 84 -6.57 10.52 -15.34
C TYR A 84 -7.99 10.88 -14.94
N TRP A 85 -8.37 10.57 -13.70
CA TRP A 85 -9.70 10.87 -13.17
C TRP A 85 -9.83 12.34 -12.78
N ASN A 86 -10.87 13.02 -13.29
CA ASN A 86 -11.15 14.41 -12.96
C ASN A 86 -12.29 14.62 -11.96
N GLY A 87 -12.78 13.56 -11.30
CA GLY A 87 -13.94 13.63 -10.39
C GLY A 87 -15.24 13.12 -11.01
N GLN A 88 -15.31 12.98 -12.34
CA GLN A 88 -16.50 12.47 -13.05
C GLN A 88 -16.17 11.42 -14.10
N THR A 89 -15.05 11.61 -14.81
CA THR A 89 -14.62 10.73 -15.89
C THR A 89 -13.11 10.76 -16.05
N TYR A 90 -12.59 9.78 -16.76
CA TYR A 90 -11.19 9.71 -17.14
C TYR A 90 -10.89 10.61 -18.34
N VAL A 91 -10.15 11.70 -18.18
CA VAL A 91 -9.94 12.68 -19.26
C VAL A 91 -9.32 12.05 -20.51
N ARG A 92 -9.64 12.59 -21.69
CA ARG A 92 -9.02 12.11 -22.93
C ARG A 92 -7.52 12.47 -22.92
N PRO A 93 -6.62 11.52 -23.20
CA PRO A 93 -5.20 11.80 -23.41
C PRO A 93 -4.96 12.94 -24.41
N GLU A 94 -4.12 13.90 -24.04
CA GLU A 94 -3.65 14.90 -24.98
C GLU A 94 -2.41 14.39 -25.73
N GLU A 95 -2.38 14.66 -27.04
CA GLU A 95 -1.21 14.39 -27.86
C GLU A 95 -0.08 15.39 -27.53
N ARG A 96 1.14 14.87 -27.41
CA ARG A 96 2.36 15.64 -27.21
C ARG A 96 3.38 15.28 -28.29
N ILE A 97 3.87 16.31 -28.96
CA ILE A 97 4.87 16.21 -30.02
C ILE A 97 6.21 16.68 -29.47
N ASN A 98 7.21 15.80 -29.48
CA ASN A 98 8.54 16.13 -29.00
C ASN A 98 9.15 17.32 -29.76
N GLY A 99 9.65 18.30 -29.01
CA GLY A 99 10.22 19.53 -29.57
C GLY A 99 9.20 20.61 -29.95
N GLN A 100 7.89 20.36 -29.76
CA GLN A 100 6.84 21.33 -30.04
C GLN A 100 6.26 21.91 -28.75
N SER A 101 6.34 23.24 -28.60
CA SER A 101 5.88 23.92 -27.38
C SER A 101 4.37 23.85 -27.21
N TYR A 102 3.92 23.68 -25.97
CA TYR A 102 2.52 23.79 -25.57
C TYR A 102 2.39 24.52 -24.22
N GLU A 103 1.23 25.10 -23.95
CA GLU A 103 0.92 25.70 -22.66
C GLU A 103 0.35 24.62 -21.73
N ASN A 104 0.97 24.42 -20.56
CA ASN A 104 0.48 23.47 -19.58
C ASN A 104 -0.71 24.05 -18.77
N PRO A 105 -1.42 23.26 -17.95
CA PRO A 105 -2.55 23.76 -17.16
C PRO A 105 -2.23 24.93 -16.20
N ALA A 106 -0.97 25.11 -15.79
CA ALA A 106 -0.54 26.27 -14.99
C ALA A 106 -0.15 27.50 -15.83
N GLY A 107 -0.34 27.46 -17.16
CA GLY A 107 -0.02 28.55 -18.08
C GLY A 107 1.46 28.64 -18.45
N ALA A 108 2.29 27.65 -18.10
CA ALA A 108 3.70 27.61 -18.46
C ALA A 108 3.91 26.95 -19.82
N MET A 109 4.75 27.55 -20.66
CA MET A 109 5.14 26.94 -21.93
C MET A 109 6.17 25.83 -21.70
N ILE A 110 5.82 24.59 -22.07
CA ILE A 110 6.65 23.39 -21.95
C ILE A 110 7.01 22.87 -23.34
N VAL A 111 8.21 22.30 -23.48
CA VAL A 111 8.65 21.57 -24.67
C VAL A 111 8.82 20.10 -24.29
N PRO A 112 7.95 19.19 -24.76
CA PRO A 112 8.09 17.77 -24.48
C PRO A 112 9.41 17.24 -25.02
N ALA A 113 10.08 16.45 -24.19
CA ALA A 113 11.28 15.70 -24.52
C ALA A 113 11.16 14.27 -23.96
N ARG A 114 10.07 13.59 -24.30
CA ARG A 114 9.81 12.23 -23.85
C ARG A 114 10.72 11.25 -24.57
N ASN A 115 11.23 10.28 -23.84
CA ASN A 115 11.70 9.07 -24.47
C ASN A 115 10.51 8.37 -25.14
N THR A 116 10.77 7.61 -26.19
CA THR A 116 9.79 6.72 -26.81
C THR A 116 10.38 5.32 -26.81
N ALA A 117 9.58 4.29 -26.59
CA ALA A 117 10.04 2.91 -26.72
C ALA A 117 9.20 2.14 -27.74
N THR A 118 9.78 1.06 -28.25
CA THR A 118 9.11 0.15 -29.18
C THR A 118 8.84 -1.17 -28.50
N PRO A 119 7.67 -1.80 -28.70
CA PRO A 119 7.38 -3.08 -28.07
C PRO A 119 8.13 -4.24 -28.76
N ASN A 120 8.61 -5.18 -27.94
CA ASN A 120 9.19 -6.44 -28.39
C ASN A 120 8.09 -7.47 -28.67
N LEU A 121 7.39 -7.27 -29.78
CA LEU A 121 6.26 -8.10 -30.23
C LEU A 121 6.73 -9.36 -30.97
N ARG A 122 6.07 -10.49 -30.71
CA ARG A 122 6.21 -11.72 -31.52
C ARG A 122 5.13 -11.77 -32.59
N GLN A 123 5.42 -12.43 -33.71
CA GLN A 123 4.46 -12.60 -34.81
C GLN A 123 3.14 -13.25 -34.34
N ASN A 124 3.20 -14.16 -33.38
CA ASN A 124 2.05 -14.89 -32.85
C ASN A 124 1.38 -14.22 -31.64
N ASP A 125 1.84 -13.04 -31.20
CA ASP A 125 1.15 -12.31 -30.14
C ASP A 125 -0.26 -11.89 -30.61
N PRO A 126 -1.30 -11.98 -29.76
CA PRO A 126 -2.67 -11.59 -30.11
C PRO A 126 -2.75 -10.15 -30.63
N PRO A 127 -3.66 -9.84 -31.59
CA PRO A 127 -3.77 -8.50 -32.15
C PRO A 127 -4.02 -7.39 -31.12
N ASP A 128 -4.81 -7.67 -30.08
CA ASP A 128 -5.10 -6.73 -29.01
C ASP A 128 -3.87 -6.51 -28.10
N VAL A 129 -3.10 -7.56 -27.78
CA VAL A 129 -1.84 -7.44 -27.03
C VAL A 129 -0.82 -6.60 -27.81
N LYS A 130 -0.73 -6.80 -29.13
CA LYS A 130 0.12 -5.97 -30.00
C LYS A 130 -0.32 -4.50 -29.95
N LEU A 131 -1.62 -4.23 -30.03
CA LEU A 131 -2.15 -2.87 -29.93
C LEU A 131 -1.78 -2.23 -28.59
N LEU A 132 -2.10 -2.92 -27.48
CA LEU A 132 -1.88 -2.41 -26.14
C LEU A 132 -0.39 -2.18 -25.85
N CYS A 133 0.50 -3.10 -26.25
CA CYS A 133 1.94 -2.90 -26.03
C CYS A 133 2.55 -1.83 -26.94
N ASN A 134 2.01 -1.59 -28.14
CA ASN A 134 2.41 -0.43 -28.94
C ASN A 134 2.07 0.89 -28.22
N ILE A 135 0.87 0.99 -27.63
CA ILE A 135 0.48 2.18 -26.88
C ILE A 135 1.33 2.29 -25.60
N CYS A 136 1.48 1.19 -24.85
CA CYS A 136 2.26 1.11 -23.62
C CYS A 136 3.69 1.64 -23.82
N CYS A 137 4.48 1.01 -24.69
CA CYS A 137 5.88 1.41 -24.87
C CYS A 137 6.02 2.82 -25.49
N ARG A 138 5.04 3.29 -26.27
CA ARG A 138 5.08 4.65 -26.84
C ARG A 138 4.80 5.73 -25.79
N ASP A 139 3.79 5.52 -24.94
CA ASP A 139 3.17 6.57 -24.13
C ASP A 139 3.54 6.51 -22.63
N HIS A 140 4.15 5.42 -22.15
CA HIS A 140 4.45 5.23 -20.71
C HIS A 140 5.66 6.03 -20.18
N HIS A 141 6.27 6.90 -20.98
CA HIS A 141 7.36 7.76 -20.51
C HIS A 141 6.82 9.08 -19.96
N ASP A 142 7.32 9.53 -18.81
CA ASP A 142 6.93 10.82 -18.22
C ASP A 142 7.58 12.00 -18.96
N THR A 143 6.90 13.16 -18.96
CA THR A 143 7.50 14.42 -19.42
C THR A 143 8.12 15.19 -18.27
N PRO A 144 9.36 15.69 -18.42
CA PRO A 144 9.90 16.66 -17.47
C PRO A 144 9.04 17.91 -17.38
N ASN A 145 8.75 18.36 -16.16
CA ASN A 145 8.11 19.66 -15.88
C ASN A 145 6.68 19.82 -16.43
N ALA A 146 5.97 18.74 -16.74
CA ALA A 146 4.54 18.84 -17.01
C ALA A 146 3.77 18.89 -15.68
N ASP A 147 2.84 19.84 -15.55
CA ASP A 147 1.76 19.79 -14.54
C ASP A 147 0.71 18.71 -14.88
N ALA A 148 0.96 17.91 -15.93
CA ALA A 148 0.19 16.73 -16.25
C ALA A 148 0.52 15.60 -15.26
N PRO A 149 -0.47 14.79 -14.86
CA PRO A 149 -0.17 13.68 -13.96
C PRO A 149 0.81 12.71 -14.63
N LYS A 150 1.88 12.41 -13.91
CA LYS A 150 2.86 11.40 -14.29
C LYS A 150 2.20 10.03 -14.32
N ILE A 151 2.66 9.12 -15.16
CA ILE A 151 2.14 7.75 -15.27
C ILE A 151 2.06 7.07 -13.90
N SER A 152 3.11 7.24 -13.10
CA SER A 152 3.17 6.74 -11.73
C SER A 152 3.27 7.90 -10.73
N PRO A 153 2.15 8.57 -10.41
CA PRO A 153 2.17 9.78 -9.58
C PRO A 153 2.61 9.54 -8.12
N TRP A 154 2.68 8.27 -7.69
CA TRP A 154 3.16 7.87 -6.36
C TRP A 154 4.66 7.57 -6.29
N ARG A 155 5.41 7.68 -7.40
CA ARG A 155 6.85 7.38 -7.35
C ARG A 155 7.62 8.47 -6.60
N PRO A 156 8.59 8.10 -5.75
CA PRO A 156 9.48 9.05 -5.11
C PRO A 156 10.44 9.67 -6.14
N ASP A 157 10.75 10.94 -5.96
CA ASP A 157 11.60 11.75 -6.84
C ASP A 157 13.06 11.86 -6.35
N GLY A 158 13.50 10.98 -5.45
CA GLY A 158 14.84 11.03 -4.88
C GLY A 158 15.00 12.05 -3.74
N SER A 159 13.93 12.74 -3.33
CA SER A 159 13.99 13.73 -2.24
C SER A 159 13.67 13.16 -0.86
N ARG A 160 13.23 11.90 -0.77
CA ARG A 160 12.72 11.27 0.47
C ARG A 160 13.06 9.79 0.54
N ASP A 161 13.21 9.33 1.77
CA ASP A 161 13.32 7.92 2.17
C ASP A 161 11.94 7.29 2.01
N PHE A 162 11.81 6.41 1.02
CA PHE A 162 10.54 5.82 0.60
C PHE A 162 10.41 4.36 1.01
N ASP A 163 11.52 3.69 1.30
CA ASP A 163 11.53 2.33 1.86
C ASP A 163 11.51 2.31 3.40
N GLY A 164 11.70 3.47 4.03
CA GLY A 164 11.62 3.66 5.48
C GLY A 164 12.87 3.19 6.23
N ASP A 165 14.01 3.06 5.55
CA ASP A 165 15.27 2.59 6.16
C ASP A 165 16.00 3.68 6.99
N GLY A 166 15.52 4.92 6.93
CA GLY A 166 16.05 6.10 7.60
C GLY A 166 16.98 6.96 6.73
N ASN A 167 17.24 6.59 5.47
CA ASN A 167 18.15 7.28 4.55
C ASN A 167 17.49 7.56 3.21
N VAL A 168 17.92 8.64 2.55
CA VAL A 168 17.55 8.90 1.15
C VAL A 168 18.67 8.38 0.26
N ASP A 169 18.46 7.23 -0.38
CA ASP A 169 19.43 6.66 -1.33
C ASP A 169 19.18 7.22 -2.74
N THR A 170 20.05 8.16 -3.14
CA THR A 170 20.00 8.79 -4.46
C THR A 170 20.63 7.94 -5.57
N THR A 171 21.11 6.73 -5.28
CA THR A 171 21.73 5.87 -6.30
C THR A 171 20.71 5.37 -7.34
N PRO A 172 21.09 5.28 -8.63
CA PRO A 172 20.26 4.65 -9.65
C PRO A 172 19.88 3.22 -9.26
N GLY A 173 18.58 2.92 -9.20
CA GLY A 173 18.07 1.60 -8.79
C GLY A 173 17.66 1.50 -7.32
N SER A 174 17.96 2.51 -6.51
CA SER A 174 17.41 2.65 -5.16
C SER A 174 15.88 2.78 -5.19
N PRO A 175 15.15 2.21 -4.22
CA PRO A 175 13.73 2.51 -3.99
C PRO A 175 13.42 4.01 -3.93
N ASP A 176 14.35 4.84 -3.45
CA ASP A 176 14.12 6.26 -3.19
C ASP A 176 14.31 7.15 -4.43
N ASN A 177 15.11 6.73 -5.41
CA ASN A 177 15.39 7.51 -6.62
C ASN A 177 14.87 6.82 -7.89
N GLN A 178 13.58 7.04 -8.19
CA GLN A 178 12.90 6.43 -9.33
C GLN A 178 12.81 7.33 -10.57
N TYR A 179 13.47 8.48 -10.60
CA TYR A 179 13.44 9.38 -11.76
C TYR A 179 14.84 9.65 -12.31
N LEU A 180 14.88 9.77 -13.63
CA LEU A 180 16.02 10.29 -14.37
C LEU A 180 16.03 11.83 -14.27
N ALA A 181 17.20 12.43 -14.51
CA ALA A 181 17.34 13.89 -14.51
C ALA A 181 16.44 14.59 -15.55
N ASN A 182 16.00 13.87 -16.58
CA ASN A 182 15.05 14.35 -17.58
C ASN A 182 13.57 14.19 -17.13
N GLY A 183 13.30 13.88 -15.86
CA GLY A 183 11.94 13.74 -15.33
C GLY A 183 11.19 12.48 -15.77
N ASN A 184 11.77 11.62 -16.62
CA ASN A 184 11.23 10.30 -16.91
C ASN A 184 11.46 9.36 -15.72
N HIS A 185 10.49 8.53 -15.35
CA HIS A 185 10.76 7.49 -14.37
C HIS A 185 11.71 6.42 -14.93
N ARG A 186 12.43 5.74 -14.04
CA ARG A 186 13.35 4.67 -14.40
C ARG A 186 12.58 3.40 -14.74
N HIS A 187 13.04 2.71 -15.79
CA HIS A 187 12.54 1.40 -16.19
C HIS A 187 13.62 0.35 -15.97
N TYR A 188 13.22 -0.91 -15.81
CA TYR A 188 14.15 -1.98 -15.48
C TYR A 188 13.82 -3.29 -16.19
N LEU A 189 14.87 -4.07 -16.44
CA LEU A 189 14.78 -5.47 -16.81
C LEU A 189 14.95 -6.33 -15.54
N PRO A 190 13.89 -6.98 -15.03
CA PRO A 190 14.01 -8.05 -14.05
C PRO A 190 14.81 -9.23 -14.60
N VAL A 191 15.88 -9.58 -13.89
CA VAL A 191 16.74 -10.74 -14.15
C VAL A 191 16.74 -11.63 -12.91
N LEU A 192 16.23 -12.86 -13.05
CA LEU A 192 16.24 -13.86 -11.98
C LEU A 192 17.67 -14.42 -11.83
N GLN A 193 18.31 -14.14 -10.70
CA GLN A 193 19.64 -14.64 -10.34
C GLN A 193 19.56 -15.38 -9.00
N SER A 194 19.95 -16.65 -8.99
CA SER A 194 20.01 -17.46 -7.76
C SER A 194 18.69 -17.50 -6.96
N GLY A 195 17.54 -17.42 -7.64
CA GLY A 195 16.21 -17.43 -7.02
C GLY A 195 15.68 -16.07 -6.56
N ALA A 196 16.40 -14.98 -6.79
CA ALA A 196 15.97 -13.61 -6.50
C ALA A 196 15.99 -12.75 -7.77
N TYR A 197 15.08 -11.79 -7.89
CA TYR A 197 15.11 -10.82 -8.98
C TYR A 197 16.16 -9.74 -8.68
N THR A 198 16.97 -9.46 -9.69
CA THR A 198 17.84 -8.27 -9.77
C THR A 198 17.28 -7.37 -10.87
N PHE A 199 17.33 -6.05 -10.69
CA PHE A 199 16.72 -5.09 -11.61
C PHE A 199 17.82 -4.33 -12.34
N GLN A 200 18.00 -4.62 -13.63
CA GLN A 200 18.96 -3.92 -14.47
C GLN A 200 18.31 -2.65 -15.02
N PRO A 201 18.84 -1.44 -14.76
CA PRO A 201 18.28 -0.21 -15.29
C PRO A 201 18.31 -0.19 -16.83
N ALA A 202 17.24 0.27 -17.46
CA ALA A 202 17.14 0.52 -18.89
C ALA A 202 17.22 2.03 -19.17
N ASP A 203 18.42 2.57 -19.04
CA ASP A 203 18.66 4.02 -19.08
C ASP A 203 19.13 4.50 -20.47
N SER A 204 19.46 3.58 -21.39
CA SER A 204 20.04 3.88 -22.71
C SER A 204 19.15 3.41 -23.87
N PRO A 205 19.18 4.12 -25.02
CA PRO A 205 18.53 3.62 -26.22
C PRO A 205 19.05 2.24 -26.63
N GLY A 206 18.14 1.30 -26.87
CA GLY A 206 18.42 -0.11 -27.15
C GLY A 206 18.28 -1.03 -25.94
N ASP A 207 18.23 -0.50 -24.71
CA ASP A 207 18.03 -1.31 -23.52
C ASP A 207 16.62 -1.91 -23.51
N GLU A 208 16.51 -3.17 -23.09
CA GLU A 208 15.21 -3.82 -22.89
C GLU A 208 14.71 -3.56 -21.46
N TYR A 209 13.39 -3.42 -21.31
CA TYR A 209 12.74 -3.35 -20.00
C TYR A 209 11.36 -4.01 -20.05
N TYR A 210 10.83 -4.31 -18.86
CA TYR A 210 9.45 -4.74 -18.70
C TYR A 210 8.61 -3.62 -18.11
N GLU A 211 7.42 -3.45 -18.65
CA GLU A 211 6.47 -2.45 -18.20
C GLU A 211 5.08 -3.07 -18.04
N THR A 212 4.32 -2.59 -17.07
CA THR A 212 2.92 -3.01 -16.91
C THR A 212 2.02 -1.81 -17.03
N CYS A 213 1.27 -1.76 -18.13
CA CYS A 213 0.39 -0.65 -18.42
C CYS A 213 -1.06 -0.98 -18.08
N ARG A 214 -1.79 0.01 -17.56
CA ARG A 214 -3.23 -0.02 -17.37
C ARG A 214 -3.94 0.82 -18.42
N PHE A 215 -5.00 0.28 -18.99
CA PHE A 215 -5.81 0.91 -20.00
C PHE A 215 -7.26 0.97 -19.55
N LEU A 216 -7.97 2.01 -19.99
CA LEU A 216 -9.43 2.02 -19.99
C LEU A 216 -9.93 2.08 -21.44
N ARG A 217 -11.15 1.60 -21.69
CA ARG A 217 -11.83 1.85 -22.96
C ARG A 217 -12.65 3.14 -22.88
N ARG A 218 -12.30 4.14 -23.70
CA ARG A 218 -13.04 5.40 -23.85
C ARG A 218 -13.44 5.60 -25.30
N ASP A 219 -14.73 5.82 -25.55
CA ASP A 219 -15.27 6.04 -26.90
C ASP A 219 -14.89 4.93 -27.93
N GLY A 220 -14.71 3.69 -27.44
CA GLY A 220 -14.29 2.54 -28.26
C GLY A 220 -12.77 2.36 -28.41
N GLU A 221 -11.96 3.29 -27.91
CA GLU A 221 -10.50 3.27 -27.99
C GLU A 221 -9.86 2.89 -26.64
N TYR A 222 -8.74 2.18 -26.67
CA TYR A 222 -7.92 1.99 -25.46
C TYR A 222 -7.07 3.23 -25.22
N VAL A 223 -7.17 3.79 -24.02
CA VAL A 223 -6.34 4.90 -23.57
C VAL A 223 -5.50 4.45 -22.37
N LEU A 224 -4.20 4.77 -22.40
CA LEU A 224 -3.29 4.52 -21.28
C LEU A 224 -3.72 5.37 -20.09
N THR A 225 -3.74 4.79 -18.90
CA THR A 225 -4.07 5.49 -17.65
C THR A 225 -2.88 5.53 -16.72
N LEU A 226 -3.01 6.35 -15.67
CA LEU A 226 -2.10 6.29 -14.52
C LEU A 226 -2.06 4.88 -13.93
N ASP A 227 -1.00 4.54 -13.23
CA ASP A 227 -0.90 3.27 -12.52
C ASP A 227 -2.05 3.08 -11.52
N ALA A 228 -2.51 1.85 -11.37
CA ALA A 228 -3.34 1.44 -10.25
C ALA A 228 -2.50 1.43 -8.98
N ARG A 229 -3.14 1.74 -7.85
CA ARG A 229 -2.51 1.68 -6.54
C ARG A 229 -3.35 0.89 -5.55
N LEU A 230 -2.89 -0.32 -5.21
CA LEU A 230 -3.48 -1.14 -4.15
C LEU A 230 -3.22 -0.45 -2.80
N LYS A 231 -4.28 -0.26 -2.01
CA LYS A 231 -4.25 0.40 -0.70
C LYS A 231 -4.64 -0.53 0.44
N SER A 232 -5.46 -1.54 0.16
CA SER A 232 -5.82 -2.58 1.13
C SER A 232 -5.80 -3.94 0.48
N LEU A 233 -5.28 -4.92 1.19
CA LEU A 233 -5.38 -6.34 0.87
C LEU A 233 -6.01 -7.07 2.06
N VAL A 234 -7.10 -7.78 1.81
CA VAL A 234 -7.83 -8.57 2.81
C VAL A 234 -7.97 -9.99 2.29
N SER A 235 -7.69 -10.96 3.14
CA SER A 235 -7.78 -12.39 2.88
C SER A 235 -8.67 -13.07 3.91
N LEU A 236 -9.46 -14.03 3.43
CA LEU A 236 -10.51 -14.66 4.22
C LEU A 236 -10.92 -16.01 3.61
N PRO A 237 -11.37 -17.00 4.41
CA PRO A 237 -11.91 -18.24 3.88
C PRO A 237 -13.12 -18.04 2.97
N ASP A 238 -13.18 -18.77 1.86
CA ASP A 238 -14.20 -18.61 0.81
C ASP A 238 -15.63 -18.73 1.31
N PHE A 239 -15.88 -19.66 2.24
CA PHE A 239 -17.21 -19.88 2.82
C PHE A 239 -17.77 -18.64 3.53
N LEU A 240 -16.93 -17.68 3.95
CA LEU A 240 -17.43 -16.43 4.53
C LEU A 240 -18.11 -15.57 3.45
N LEU A 241 -17.65 -15.58 2.21
CA LEU A 241 -18.30 -14.80 1.14
C LEU A 241 -19.60 -15.43 0.62
N ASP A 242 -19.92 -16.65 1.06
CA ASP A 242 -21.23 -17.27 0.82
C ASP A 242 -22.30 -16.72 1.78
N GLU A 243 -21.89 -16.10 2.89
CA GLU A 243 -22.78 -15.56 3.91
C GLU A 243 -23.08 -14.07 3.64
N PRO A 244 -24.36 -13.68 3.46
CA PRO A 244 -24.74 -12.29 3.17
C PRO A 244 -24.18 -11.28 4.19
N ALA A 245 -24.18 -11.63 5.48
CA ALA A 245 -23.70 -10.76 6.55
C ALA A 245 -22.18 -10.47 6.44
N GLU A 246 -21.39 -11.42 5.98
CA GLU A 246 -19.94 -11.24 5.79
C GLU A 246 -19.65 -10.46 4.51
N THR A 247 -20.46 -10.64 3.45
CA THR A 247 -20.36 -9.82 2.24
C THR A 247 -20.74 -8.36 2.52
N GLU A 248 -21.75 -8.12 3.36
CA GLU A 248 -22.13 -6.78 3.86
C GLU A 248 -21.01 -6.20 4.74
N GLY A 249 -20.44 -7.01 5.64
CA GLY A 249 -19.30 -6.60 6.46
C GLY A 249 -18.08 -6.19 5.62
N TYR A 250 -17.78 -6.89 4.52
CA TYR A 250 -16.72 -6.47 3.60
C TYR A 250 -17.06 -5.17 2.88
N ALA A 251 -18.31 -4.99 2.45
CA ALA A 251 -18.75 -3.76 1.80
C ALA A 251 -18.60 -2.55 2.73
N ASP A 252 -19.01 -2.70 4.00
CA ASP A 252 -18.87 -1.68 5.04
C ASP A 252 -17.40 -1.38 5.38
N PHE A 253 -16.57 -2.42 5.49
CA PHE A 253 -15.12 -2.27 5.65
C PHE A 253 -14.53 -1.47 4.50
N ALA A 254 -14.85 -1.84 3.25
CA ALA A 254 -14.28 -1.19 2.07
C ALA A 254 -14.73 0.27 1.95
N TRP A 255 -16.01 0.54 2.20
CA TRP A 255 -16.55 1.89 2.27
C TRP A 255 -15.79 2.73 3.31
N LYS A 256 -15.66 2.22 4.54
CA LYS A 256 -15.04 2.95 5.64
C LYS A 256 -13.54 3.15 5.42
N PHE A 257 -12.85 2.15 4.87
CA PHE A 257 -11.44 2.26 4.51
C PHE A 257 -11.22 3.38 3.50
N VAL A 258 -12.01 3.44 2.43
CA VAL A 258 -11.90 4.48 1.39
C VAL A 258 -12.24 5.85 1.96
N ASP A 259 -13.29 5.94 2.77
CA ASP A 259 -13.71 7.17 3.45
C ASP A 259 -12.57 7.81 4.26
N GLU A 260 -11.91 7.00 5.09
CA GLU A 260 -10.82 7.42 5.99
C GLU A 260 -9.53 7.70 5.21
N TYR A 261 -9.22 6.89 4.19
CA TYR A 261 -8.10 7.14 3.29
C TYR A 261 -8.23 8.51 2.62
N VAL A 262 -9.42 8.83 2.10
CA VAL A 262 -9.69 10.09 1.41
C VAL A 262 -9.66 11.28 2.35
N THR A 263 -10.19 11.15 3.57
CA THR A 263 -10.09 12.17 4.63
C THR A 263 -8.63 12.53 4.88
N LEU A 264 -7.76 11.53 5.03
CA LEU A 264 -6.35 11.76 5.25
C LEU A 264 -5.65 12.36 4.01
N ALA A 265 -6.01 11.92 2.80
CA ALA A 265 -5.47 12.46 1.56
C ALA A 265 -5.76 13.97 1.42
N VAL A 266 -7.01 14.37 1.69
CA VAL A 266 -7.43 15.78 1.72
C VAL A 266 -6.64 16.57 2.76
N ALA A 267 -6.50 16.04 3.97
CA ALA A 267 -5.75 16.70 5.04
C ALA A 267 -4.27 16.92 4.67
N LYS A 268 -3.60 15.90 4.10
CA LYS A 268 -2.19 16.05 3.66
C LYS A 268 -2.03 17.05 2.55
N ASN A 269 -2.92 17.04 1.56
CA ASN A 269 -2.89 17.99 0.45
C ASN A 269 -3.07 19.44 0.94
N ALA A 270 -3.97 19.66 1.91
CA ALA A 270 -4.19 20.99 2.50
C ALA A 270 -2.96 21.54 3.24
N LEU A 271 -2.07 20.67 3.73
CA LEU A 271 -0.81 21.06 4.39
C LEU A 271 0.32 21.36 3.38
N GLY A 272 0.03 21.42 2.08
CA GLY A 272 1.03 21.57 1.03
C GLY A 272 1.86 20.30 0.79
N GLY A 273 1.48 19.19 1.43
CA GLY A 273 2.08 17.89 1.17
C GLY A 273 1.47 17.28 -0.08
N ASN A 274 2.28 16.98 -1.09
CA ASN A 274 1.82 16.12 -2.19
C ASN A 274 1.52 14.72 -1.62
N TYR A 275 0.24 14.41 -1.38
CA TYR A 275 -0.17 13.16 -0.74
C TYR A 275 0.27 11.93 -1.54
N ALA A 276 0.47 12.08 -2.86
CA ALA A 276 0.87 10.98 -3.72
C ALA A 276 2.36 10.61 -3.54
N THR A 277 3.26 11.60 -3.48
CA THR A 277 4.70 11.35 -3.29
C THR A 277 5.11 11.27 -1.82
N GLY A 278 4.38 11.93 -0.92
CA GLY A 278 4.63 11.89 0.52
C GLY A 278 4.16 10.60 1.20
N GLY A 279 3.28 9.84 0.55
CA GLY A 279 2.73 8.60 1.09
C GLY A 279 1.99 8.77 2.42
N PHE A 280 1.49 7.66 2.96
CA PHE A 280 1.01 7.56 4.35
C PHE A 280 1.98 6.68 5.13
N SER A 281 2.27 7.08 6.36
CA SER A 281 3.05 6.29 7.31
C SER A 281 2.29 5.02 7.70
N ALA A 282 3.01 4.04 8.24
CA ALA A 282 2.40 2.84 8.80
C ALA A 282 1.32 3.19 9.84
N ALA A 283 1.60 4.15 10.74
CA ALA A 283 0.68 4.63 11.77
C ALA A 283 -0.59 5.32 11.22
N GLU A 284 -0.54 5.83 10.00
CA GLU A 284 -1.72 6.42 9.35
C GLU A 284 -2.59 5.35 8.71
N TYR A 285 -1.99 4.42 7.95
CA TYR A 285 -2.71 3.25 7.46
C TYR A 285 -3.32 2.44 8.61
N ALA A 286 -2.62 2.39 9.74
CA ALA A 286 -3.08 1.78 10.96
C ALA A 286 -4.42 2.30 11.46
N ALA A 287 -4.52 3.62 11.54
CA ALA A 287 -5.73 4.29 11.98
C ALA A 287 -6.88 4.01 11.01
N ILE A 288 -6.61 4.03 9.70
CA ILE A 288 -7.59 3.73 8.64
C ILE A 288 -8.13 2.30 8.77
N TYR A 289 -7.25 1.30 8.96
CA TYR A 289 -7.68 -0.08 9.17
C TYR A 289 -8.48 -0.24 10.45
N THR A 290 -8.01 0.36 11.55
CA THR A 290 -8.68 0.27 12.86
C THR A 290 -10.08 0.88 12.82
N SER A 291 -10.27 2.00 12.11
CA SER A 291 -11.59 2.63 11.97
C SER A 291 -12.51 1.83 11.04
N ALA A 292 -11.98 1.22 9.97
CA ALA A 292 -12.74 0.33 9.10
C ALA A 292 -13.21 -0.94 9.83
N GLU A 293 -12.32 -1.61 10.56
CA GLU A 293 -12.64 -2.79 11.37
C GLU A 293 -13.63 -2.49 12.51
N ALA A 294 -13.67 -1.24 13.00
CA ALA A 294 -14.62 -0.85 14.05
C ALA A 294 -16.07 -0.74 13.54
N VAL A 295 -16.28 -0.47 12.25
CA VAL A 295 -17.61 -0.41 11.63
C VAL A 295 -18.07 -1.81 11.24
N ALA A 296 -17.18 -2.61 10.67
CA ALA A 296 -17.45 -3.99 10.31
C ALA A 296 -16.25 -4.86 10.71
N PRO A 297 -16.30 -5.51 11.88
CA PRO A 297 -15.30 -6.50 12.24
C PRO A 297 -15.49 -7.69 11.29
N LEU A 298 -14.70 -7.73 10.22
CA LEU A 298 -14.57 -8.92 9.40
C LEU A 298 -14.15 -10.06 10.31
N ALA A 299 -14.86 -11.19 10.25
CA ALA A 299 -14.59 -12.35 11.12
C ALA A 299 -13.13 -12.85 11.05
N THR A 300 -12.37 -12.42 10.04
CA THR A 300 -10.96 -12.75 9.77
C THR A 300 -9.94 -11.70 10.18
N GLN A 301 -10.33 -10.45 10.45
CA GLN A 301 -9.39 -9.32 10.64
C GLN A 301 -9.53 -8.63 11.99
N THR A 302 -9.94 -9.30 13.05
CA THR A 302 -9.82 -8.69 14.36
C THR A 302 -8.36 -8.73 14.82
N ALA A 303 -7.63 -7.63 14.59
CA ALA A 303 -6.46 -7.27 15.40
C ALA A 303 -6.81 -7.13 16.91
N LEU A 304 -8.12 -7.23 17.23
CA LEU A 304 -8.75 -7.02 18.52
C LEU A 304 -9.29 -8.26 19.23
N ASP A 305 -9.25 -9.45 18.64
CA ASP A 305 -9.65 -10.69 19.31
C ASP A 305 -8.60 -11.78 19.03
N PRO A 306 -8.29 -12.69 19.97
CA PRO A 306 -7.46 -13.84 19.67
C PRO A 306 -8.21 -14.73 18.69
N ILE A 307 -7.94 -14.55 17.39
CA ILE A 307 -8.61 -15.27 16.30
C ILE A 307 -8.50 -16.77 16.58
N THR A 308 -9.65 -17.43 16.68
CA THR A 308 -9.70 -18.89 16.66
C THR A 308 -9.25 -19.32 15.28
N PRO A 309 -8.11 -20.04 15.13
CA PRO A 309 -7.61 -20.40 13.81
C PRO A 309 -8.65 -21.23 13.05
N TYR A 310 -8.76 -21.01 11.74
CA TYR A 310 -9.66 -21.81 10.91
C TYR A 310 -9.18 -23.25 10.84
N ALA A 311 -10.11 -24.19 10.97
CA ALA A 311 -9.81 -25.60 10.85
C ALA A 311 -9.31 -25.91 9.44
N LEU A 312 -8.08 -26.41 9.36
CA LEU A 312 -7.44 -26.84 8.13
C LEU A 312 -7.29 -28.36 8.16
N THR A 313 -7.91 -29.02 7.19
CA THR A 313 -7.87 -30.48 7.08
C THR A 313 -7.08 -30.92 5.85
N SER A 314 -6.90 -32.23 5.69
CA SER A 314 -6.36 -32.80 4.45
C SER A 314 -7.28 -32.57 3.24
N ASN A 315 -8.56 -32.25 3.46
CA ASN A 315 -9.49 -31.84 2.40
C ASN A 315 -9.32 -30.37 1.98
N GLY A 316 -8.46 -29.63 2.68
CA GLY A 316 -8.14 -28.24 2.39
C GLY A 316 -9.20 -27.21 2.79
N LEU A 317 -8.85 -25.95 2.57
CA LEU A 317 -9.66 -24.76 2.81
C LEU A 317 -9.38 -23.77 1.67
N GLN A 318 -10.41 -23.36 0.95
CA GLN A 318 -10.30 -22.32 -0.06
C GLN A 318 -10.22 -20.96 0.63
N MET A 319 -9.19 -20.18 0.30
CA MET A 319 -9.04 -18.79 0.70
C MET A 319 -9.38 -17.88 -0.49
N ASN A 320 -9.92 -16.71 -0.16
CA ASN A 320 -10.06 -15.59 -1.07
C ASN A 320 -9.20 -14.42 -0.63
N ALA A 321 -8.78 -13.62 -1.59
CA ALA A 321 -8.19 -12.31 -1.35
C ALA A 321 -9.00 -11.25 -2.10
N ARG A 322 -9.18 -10.09 -1.50
CA ARG A 322 -9.78 -8.91 -2.14
C ARG A 322 -8.88 -7.71 -1.93
N GLY A 323 -8.75 -6.91 -2.98
CA GLY A 323 -7.93 -5.71 -3.00
C GLY A 323 -8.78 -4.46 -3.19
N ILE A 324 -8.46 -3.39 -2.45
CA ILE A 324 -9.02 -2.05 -2.67
C ILE A 324 -7.96 -1.22 -3.36
N PHE A 325 -8.28 -0.77 -4.58
CA PHE A 325 -7.45 0.14 -5.36
C PHE A 325 -8.03 1.54 -5.30
N ILE A 326 -7.19 2.54 -5.06
CA ILE A 326 -7.58 3.96 -5.07
C ILE A 326 -6.62 4.69 -5.98
N ASP A 327 -7.15 5.20 -7.08
CA ASP A 327 -6.37 5.92 -8.08
C ASP A 327 -6.03 7.34 -7.65
N TYR A 328 -5.13 7.97 -8.40
CA TYR A 328 -4.68 9.31 -8.12
C TYR A 328 -5.83 10.30 -8.31
N MET A 329 -6.15 10.99 -7.22
CA MET A 329 -7.00 12.18 -7.20
C MET A 329 -6.12 13.40 -7.45
N THR A 330 -6.47 14.20 -8.46
CA THR A 330 -5.78 15.46 -8.72
C THR A 330 -6.09 16.49 -7.62
N PRO A 331 -5.30 17.58 -7.52
CA PRO A 331 -5.60 18.66 -6.59
C PRO A 331 -7.03 19.20 -6.72
N GLU A 332 -7.56 19.27 -7.93
CA GLU A 332 -8.95 19.69 -8.21
C GLU A 332 -9.97 18.72 -7.62
N VAL A 333 -9.75 17.41 -7.76
CA VAL A 333 -10.62 16.37 -7.17
C VAL A 333 -10.58 16.46 -5.65
N LEU A 334 -9.39 16.60 -5.06
CA LEU A 334 -9.24 16.75 -3.60
C LEU A 334 -9.89 18.03 -3.09
N ALA A 335 -9.82 19.14 -3.84
CA ALA A 335 -10.51 20.38 -3.50
C ALA A 335 -12.04 20.22 -3.55
N ALA A 336 -12.56 19.46 -4.54
CA ALA A 336 -13.98 19.14 -4.62
C ALA A 336 -14.45 18.28 -3.45
N ILE A 337 -13.67 17.26 -3.07
CA ILE A 337 -13.96 16.42 -1.89
C ILE A 337 -13.94 17.26 -0.61
N LYS A 338 -12.88 18.05 -0.40
CA LYS A 338 -12.78 18.94 0.76
C LYS A 338 -13.98 19.87 0.88
N CYS A 339 -14.40 20.43 -0.25
CA CYS A 339 -15.54 21.32 -0.31
C CYS A 339 -16.85 20.63 0.11
N LYS A 340 -17.02 19.33 -0.20
CA LYS A 340 -18.13 18.51 0.30
C LYS A 340 -18.01 18.24 1.80
N ASP A 341 -16.80 17.97 2.30
CA ASP A 341 -16.54 17.78 3.74
C ASP A 341 -16.87 19.04 4.56
N ASP A 342 -16.53 20.21 4.02
CA ASP A 342 -16.78 21.50 4.67
C ASP A 342 -18.27 21.95 4.55
N GLY A 343 -19.08 21.25 3.76
CA GLY A 343 -20.47 21.64 3.47
C GLY A 343 -20.60 22.92 2.64
N ASP A 344 -19.54 23.36 1.96
CA ASP A 344 -19.50 24.60 1.19
C ASP A 344 -20.06 24.41 -0.22
N SER A 345 -21.37 24.51 -0.37
CA SER A 345 -22.01 24.45 -1.70
C SER A 345 -21.71 25.63 -2.64
N THR A 346 -20.97 26.65 -2.18
CA THR A 346 -20.77 27.92 -2.91
C THR A 346 -19.39 28.09 -3.52
N SER A 347 -18.40 27.31 -3.07
CA SER A 347 -17.06 27.32 -3.65
C SER A 347 -17.09 26.86 -5.11
N THR A 348 -16.29 27.53 -5.95
CA THR A 348 -16.10 27.18 -7.37
C THR A 348 -15.59 25.76 -7.58
N ALA A 349 -14.95 25.17 -6.57
CA ALA A 349 -14.53 23.76 -6.60
C ALA A 349 -15.72 22.79 -6.48
N CYS A 350 -16.80 23.16 -5.78
CA CYS A 350 -18.00 22.32 -5.61
C CYS A 350 -19.00 22.44 -6.77
N LEU A 351 -19.09 23.60 -7.41
CA LEU A 351 -20.13 23.88 -8.42
C LEU A 351 -20.22 22.81 -9.53
N PRO A 352 -19.11 22.30 -10.09
CA PRO A 352 -19.17 21.25 -11.11
C PRO A 352 -19.72 19.90 -10.59
N TYR A 353 -19.71 19.69 -9.27
CA TYR A 353 -20.01 18.43 -8.61
C TYR A 353 -21.20 18.51 -7.64
N ALA A 354 -22.06 19.53 -7.77
CA ALA A 354 -23.13 19.81 -6.80
C ALA A 354 -24.01 18.59 -6.48
N ASN A 355 -24.31 17.75 -7.48
CA ASN A 355 -25.20 16.58 -7.36
C ASN A 355 -24.48 15.25 -7.14
N ILE A 356 -23.15 15.26 -6.96
CA ILE A 356 -22.36 14.05 -6.77
C ILE A 356 -22.02 13.94 -5.28
N SER A 357 -22.17 12.76 -4.69
CA SER A 357 -21.77 12.55 -3.29
C SER A 357 -20.24 12.49 -3.16
N ARG A 358 -19.76 12.57 -1.92
CA ARG A 358 -18.33 12.64 -1.62
C ARG A 358 -17.54 11.45 -2.19
N LEU A 359 -18.01 10.21 -1.98
CA LEU A 359 -17.27 9.01 -2.42
C LEU A 359 -17.46 8.71 -3.91
N GLU A 360 -18.51 9.23 -4.56
CA GLU A 360 -18.64 9.18 -6.01
C GLU A 360 -17.55 10.00 -6.74
N LEU A 361 -16.91 10.96 -6.07
CA LEU A 361 -15.76 11.70 -6.59
C LEU A 361 -14.46 10.89 -6.55
N VAL A 362 -14.42 9.78 -5.80
CA VAL A 362 -13.20 9.02 -5.51
C VAL A 362 -13.04 7.90 -6.54
N PRO A 363 -11.93 7.85 -7.30
CA PRO A 363 -11.71 6.80 -8.28
C PRO A 363 -11.18 5.54 -7.59
N PHE A 364 -12.08 4.71 -7.05
CA PHE A 364 -11.70 3.47 -6.40
C PHE A 364 -12.48 2.27 -6.92
N TYR A 365 -11.92 1.08 -6.71
CA TYR A 365 -12.59 -0.19 -6.96
C TYR A 365 -12.09 -1.28 -6.03
N ALA A 366 -12.99 -2.19 -5.66
CA ALA A 366 -12.69 -3.36 -4.84
C ALA A 366 -12.87 -4.64 -5.67
N VAL A 367 -11.79 -5.38 -5.89
CA VAL A 367 -11.75 -6.53 -6.81
C VAL A 367 -11.29 -7.81 -6.13
N GLY A 368 -11.73 -8.96 -6.62
CA GLY A 368 -11.18 -10.25 -6.24
C GLY A 368 -9.72 -10.40 -6.69
N MET A 369 -8.82 -10.58 -5.75
CA MET A 369 -7.39 -10.75 -5.99
C MET A 369 -6.94 -12.20 -5.82
N THR A 370 -7.86 -13.14 -5.55
CA THR A 370 -7.56 -14.54 -5.22
C THR A 370 -6.64 -15.23 -6.22
N LYS A 371 -6.77 -14.93 -7.52
CA LYS A 371 -5.92 -15.48 -8.59
C LYS A 371 -4.58 -14.74 -8.74
N LEU A 372 -4.50 -13.51 -8.26
CA LEU A 372 -3.42 -12.59 -8.57
C LEU A 372 -2.39 -12.48 -7.45
N VAL A 373 -2.82 -12.65 -6.20
CA VAL A 373 -1.90 -12.61 -5.05
C VAL A 373 -1.02 -13.85 -4.96
N ASN A 374 0.16 -13.67 -4.40
CA ASN A 374 1.04 -14.77 -4.05
C ASN A 374 0.56 -15.41 -2.74
N TRP A 375 0.26 -16.71 -2.80
CA TRP A 375 -0.19 -17.46 -1.63
C TRP A 375 0.92 -18.36 -1.09
N ARG A 376 1.11 -18.37 0.22
CA ARG A 376 2.08 -19.25 0.88
C ARG A 376 1.72 -19.52 2.34
N PRO A 377 2.07 -20.69 2.90
CA PRO A 377 2.06 -20.89 4.34
C PRO A 377 3.29 -20.21 4.97
N GLU A 378 3.19 -19.71 6.20
CA GLU A 378 4.38 -19.34 6.99
C GLU A 378 5.15 -20.58 7.48
N ASN A 379 4.45 -21.68 7.75
CA ASN A 379 5.05 -22.95 8.15
C ASN A 379 4.63 -24.09 7.21
N ALA A 380 5.53 -24.45 6.30
CA ALA A 380 5.33 -25.53 5.32
C ALA A 380 5.18 -26.93 5.95
N ALA A 381 5.58 -27.12 7.22
CA ALA A 381 5.37 -28.37 7.94
C ALA A 381 3.92 -28.54 8.44
N VAL A 382 3.17 -27.44 8.59
CA VAL A 382 1.77 -27.45 9.05
C VAL A 382 0.80 -27.36 7.88
N ALA A 383 1.08 -26.50 6.90
CA ALA A 383 0.21 -26.29 5.76
C ALA A 383 1.00 -26.18 4.46
N THR A 384 0.34 -26.42 3.34
CA THR A 384 0.82 -26.06 2.00
C THR A 384 -0.25 -25.26 1.28
N VAL A 385 0.16 -24.36 0.41
CA VAL A 385 -0.72 -23.77 -0.60
C VAL A 385 -0.10 -24.13 -1.94
N PRO A 386 -0.62 -25.16 -2.65
CA PRO A 386 -0.02 -25.62 -3.88
C PRO A 386 0.07 -24.48 -4.89
N LEU A 387 1.28 -24.28 -5.43
CA LEU A 387 1.49 -23.35 -6.53
C LEU A 387 0.84 -23.94 -7.78
N LYS A 388 -0.30 -23.37 -8.17
CA LYS A 388 -0.95 -23.54 -9.50
C LYS A 388 -1.61 -24.90 -9.70
N ASP A 389 -2.82 -24.89 -10.24
CA ASP A 389 -3.29 -26.05 -10.99
C ASP A 389 -2.51 -26.11 -12.30
N ARG A 390 -2.17 -27.31 -12.81
CA ARG A 390 -1.46 -27.45 -14.11
C ARG A 390 -2.13 -26.71 -15.28
N ASN A 391 -3.41 -26.34 -15.14
CA ASN A 391 -4.21 -25.65 -16.15
C ASN A 391 -4.55 -24.19 -15.79
N ASP A 392 -4.16 -23.70 -14.60
CA ASP A 392 -4.26 -22.29 -14.24
C ASP A 392 -2.94 -21.81 -13.61
N PRO A 393 -2.12 -21.06 -14.37
CA PRO A 393 -0.80 -20.61 -13.91
C PRO A 393 -0.84 -19.44 -12.91
N PHE A 394 -2.02 -18.93 -12.57
CA PHE A 394 -2.25 -17.88 -11.58
C PHE A 394 -2.36 -18.48 -10.16
N SER A 395 -1.89 -17.76 -9.14
CA SER A 395 -1.73 -18.30 -7.79
C SER A 395 -3.09 -18.42 -7.11
N ARG A 396 -3.44 -19.61 -6.58
CA ARG A 396 -4.78 -19.92 -6.05
C ARG A 396 -4.71 -20.36 -4.58
N GLY A 397 -5.50 -19.71 -3.73
CA GLY A 397 -5.47 -19.80 -2.27
C GLY A 397 -6.02 -21.08 -1.65
N PHE A 398 -5.84 -22.25 -2.26
CA PHE A 398 -6.30 -23.50 -1.68
C PHE A 398 -5.27 -24.04 -0.67
N ALA A 399 -5.51 -23.80 0.62
CA ALA A 399 -4.63 -24.26 1.68
C ALA A 399 -4.94 -25.72 2.06
N ILE A 400 -3.93 -26.54 2.32
CA ILE A 400 -4.08 -27.96 2.71
C ILE A 400 -3.25 -28.22 3.97
N GLY A 401 -3.83 -28.92 4.95
CA GLY A 401 -3.11 -29.35 6.16
C GLY A 401 -2.11 -30.46 5.85
N GLN A 402 -0.85 -30.28 6.28
CA GLN A 402 0.26 -31.23 6.08
C GLN A 402 0.67 -31.93 7.38
N GLY A 403 0.63 -31.22 8.51
CA GLY A 403 1.07 -31.72 9.81
C GLY A 403 0.29 -31.10 10.95
N SER A 404 0.38 -31.70 12.14
CA SER A 404 -0.26 -31.17 13.35
C SER A 404 0.35 -29.83 13.74
N GLY A 405 -0.49 -28.84 14.03
CA GLY A 405 -0.05 -27.55 14.53
C GLY A 405 -0.84 -26.42 13.91
N THR A 406 -0.25 -25.25 13.94
CA THR A 406 -0.88 -24.01 13.55
C THR A 406 0.09 -23.12 12.77
N THR A 407 -0.45 -22.35 11.84
CA THR A 407 0.33 -21.47 10.94
C THR A 407 -0.57 -20.37 10.41
N ASN A 408 0.00 -19.36 9.76
CA ASN A 408 -0.75 -18.47 8.89
C ASN A 408 -0.69 -18.94 7.44
N VAL A 409 -1.80 -18.75 6.72
CA VAL A 409 -1.84 -18.67 5.26
C VAL A 409 -1.70 -17.20 4.89
N VAL A 410 -0.70 -16.89 4.07
CA VAL A 410 -0.31 -15.53 3.70
C VAL A 410 -0.74 -15.23 2.28
N ALA A 411 -1.38 -14.08 2.09
CA ALA A 411 -1.58 -13.45 0.79
C ALA A 411 -0.67 -12.22 0.70
N ASP A 412 0.17 -12.15 -0.33
CA ASP A 412 0.98 -10.97 -0.59
C ASP A 412 0.86 -10.47 -2.04
N SER A 413 0.90 -9.15 -2.21
CA SER A 413 0.78 -8.49 -3.52
C SER A 413 1.56 -7.19 -3.56
N PRO A 414 2.32 -6.90 -4.63
CA PRO A 414 2.81 -5.57 -4.91
C PRO A 414 1.66 -4.56 -4.97
N VAL A 415 1.97 -3.26 -4.89
CA VAL A 415 0.95 -2.22 -4.87
C VAL A 415 0.67 -1.54 -6.21
N SER A 416 1.44 -1.80 -7.26
CA SER A 416 1.31 -1.17 -8.60
C SER A 416 0.41 -1.98 -9.55
N ASN A 417 0.37 -1.63 -10.84
CA ASN A 417 -0.29 -2.41 -11.91
C ASN A 417 0.09 -3.90 -11.92
N ILE A 418 1.27 -4.24 -11.41
CA ILE A 418 1.77 -5.61 -11.34
C ILE A 418 0.88 -6.51 -10.49
N SER A 419 0.25 -5.95 -9.46
CA SER A 419 -0.74 -6.63 -8.63
C SER A 419 -1.90 -7.21 -9.45
N LEU A 420 -2.18 -6.63 -10.62
CA LEU A 420 -3.30 -6.99 -11.48
C LEU A 420 -2.87 -7.76 -12.73
N THR A 421 -1.58 -8.02 -12.96
CA THR A 421 -1.13 -8.80 -14.14
C THR A 421 -0.39 -10.07 -13.75
N ASN A 422 0.64 -10.03 -12.92
CA ASN A 422 1.35 -11.18 -12.34
C ASN A 422 2.53 -10.65 -11.51
N PRO A 423 2.83 -11.14 -10.28
CA PRO A 423 3.87 -10.59 -9.43
C PRO A 423 5.31 -10.96 -9.83
N VAL A 424 5.69 -10.86 -11.11
CA VAL A 424 7.11 -10.60 -11.39
C VAL A 424 7.29 -9.11 -11.18
N PRO A 425 7.96 -8.67 -10.11
CA PRO A 425 8.18 -7.24 -9.92
C PRO A 425 8.96 -6.74 -11.14
N ALA A 426 8.60 -5.57 -11.66
CA ALA A 426 9.37 -4.94 -12.73
C ALA A 426 10.59 -4.22 -12.15
N GLN A 427 10.59 -3.91 -10.85
CA GLN A 427 11.55 -3.01 -10.21
C GLN A 427 11.64 -3.21 -8.70
N ALA A 428 12.73 -2.70 -8.10
CA ALA A 428 13.03 -2.86 -6.68
C ALA A 428 11.95 -2.26 -5.75
N ILE A 429 11.40 -1.10 -6.11
CA ILE A 429 10.36 -0.43 -5.31
C ILE A 429 9.09 -1.28 -5.17
N GLU A 430 8.77 -2.11 -6.15
CA GLU A 430 7.60 -2.99 -6.07
C GLU A 430 7.83 -4.19 -5.17
N VAL A 431 9.08 -4.62 -5.02
CA VAL A 431 9.46 -5.60 -4.00
C VAL A 431 9.33 -4.98 -2.61
N ALA A 432 9.81 -3.74 -2.45
CA ALA A 432 9.74 -3.01 -1.20
C ALA A 432 8.29 -2.68 -0.78
N GLN A 433 7.39 -2.49 -1.76
CA GLN A 433 6.00 -2.09 -1.53
C GLN A 433 5.02 -3.22 -1.79
N THR A 434 5.03 -4.19 -0.88
CA THR A 434 4.13 -5.34 -0.90
C THR A 434 3.14 -5.25 0.28
N LEU A 435 1.84 -5.37 0.01
CA LEU A 435 0.85 -5.57 1.09
C LEU A 435 0.76 -7.06 1.41
N VAL A 436 0.62 -7.37 2.70
CA VAL A 436 0.64 -8.75 3.21
C VAL A 436 -0.47 -8.93 4.22
N ASP A 437 -1.39 -9.84 3.93
CA ASP A 437 -2.41 -10.27 4.89
C ASP A 437 -2.21 -11.73 5.33
N ARG A 438 -2.68 -12.05 6.53
CA ARG A 438 -2.43 -13.33 7.21
C ARG A 438 -3.70 -13.90 7.81
N VAL A 439 -4.08 -15.09 7.36
CA VAL A 439 -5.21 -15.86 7.93
C VAL A 439 -4.67 -16.98 8.81
N PRO A 440 -4.95 -16.98 10.13
CA PRO A 440 -4.52 -18.06 11.01
C PRO A 440 -5.32 -19.34 10.76
N VAL A 441 -4.61 -20.47 10.65
CA VAL A 441 -5.18 -21.80 10.42
C VAL A 441 -4.58 -22.84 11.37
N ALA A 442 -5.36 -23.88 11.68
CA ALA A 442 -4.96 -24.96 12.57
C ALA A 442 -5.40 -26.33 12.04
N THR A 443 -4.52 -27.32 12.11
CA THR A 443 -4.89 -28.72 11.89
C THR A 443 -5.33 -29.37 13.22
N SER A 444 -6.23 -30.35 13.17
CA SER A 444 -6.84 -30.96 14.37
C SER A 444 -5.76 -31.46 15.35
N GLY A 445 -5.72 -30.87 16.56
CA GLY A 445 -4.79 -31.23 17.63
C GLY A 445 -3.75 -30.16 18.00
N GLY A 446 -3.64 -29.06 17.24
CA GLY A 446 -2.76 -27.94 17.57
C GLY A 446 -3.41 -26.95 18.54
N THR A 447 -2.73 -26.58 19.62
CA THR A 447 -3.03 -25.34 20.34
C THR A 447 -2.64 -24.17 19.43
N PRO A 448 -3.48 -23.10 19.31
CA PRO A 448 -3.15 -21.93 18.50
C PRO A 448 -1.75 -21.41 18.83
N PRO A 449 -0.98 -20.89 17.86
CA PRO A 449 0.12 -20.03 18.21
C PRO A 449 -0.57 -18.81 18.84
N ALA A 450 -0.08 -18.33 19.98
CA ALA A 450 -0.39 -16.93 20.29
C ALA A 450 0.03 -16.13 19.03
N PRO A 451 -0.80 -15.21 18.50
CA PRO A 451 -0.35 -14.36 17.41
C PRO A 451 1.01 -13.81 17.83
N ALA A 452 2.07 -14.21 17.12
CA ALA A 452 3.42 -13.83 17.48
C ALA A 452 3.54 -12.34 17.16
N LYS A 453 3.31 -11.51 18.17
CA LYS A 453 3.49 -10.08 18.06
C LYS A 453 4.97 -9.84 18.24
N THR A 454 5.64 -9.47 17.15
CA THR A 454 7.04 -9.08 17.23
C THR A 454 7.06 -7.59 17.55
N VAL A 455 7.89 -7.19 18.51
CA VAL A 455 8.13 -5.78 18.79
C VAL A 455 9.57 -5.51 18.41
N ARG A 456 9.78 -4.62 17.45
CA ARG A 456 11.12 -4.18 17.04
C ARG A 456 11.35 -2.79 17.57
N PHE A 457 12.33 -2.57 18.42
CA PHE A 457 12.64 -1.21 18.84
C PHE A 457 14.11 -0.92 18.64
N SER A 458 14.39 0.36 18.40
CA SER A 458 15.71 0.88 18.20
C SER A 458 16.03 1.84 19.34
N VAL A 459 17.15 1.62 20.01
CA VAL A 459 17.64 2.56 21.02
C VAL A 459 18.84 3.28 20.44
N GLY A 460 18.71 4.60 20.24
CA GLY A 460 19.83 5.49 19.93
C GLY A 460 20.42 6.06 21.22
N VAL A 461 21.74 6.20 21.27
CA VAL A 461 22.44 6.93 22.33
C VAL A 461 23.12 8.13 21.70
N ASP A 462 22.80 9.33 22.19
CA ASP A 462 23.27 10.57 21.59
C ASP A 462 24.70 10.90 22.07
N ARG A 463 25.68 10.71 21.18
CA ARG A 463 27.12 11.06 21.26
C ARG A 463 27.94 10.59 22.47
N ASP A 464 29.08 9.96 22.17
CA ASP A 464 30.25 9.68 23.04
C ASP A 464 30.03 8.86 24.32
N ALA A 465 28.83 8.34 24.57
CA ALA A 465 28.61 7.29 25.57
C ALA A 465 28.91 5.91 24.94
N ASP A 466 29.69 5.09 25.61
CA ASP A 466 29.87 3.68 25.25
C ASP A 466 28.48 3.06 25.00
N LEU A 467 28.25 2.57 23.78
CA LEU A 467 27.05 1.80 23.47
C LEU A 467 26.91 0.73 24.54
N PRO A 468 25.73 0.56 25.16
CA PRO A 468 25.55 -0.47 26.17
C PRO A 468 26.04 -1.79 25.56
N ASN A 469 27.00 -2.43 26.21
CA ASN A 469 27.39 -3.79 25.84
C ASN A 469 26.10 -4.60 25.68
N ALA A 470 26.06 -5.47 24.67
CA ALA A 470 24.91 -6.23 24.18
C ALA A 470 24.21 -7.15 25.22
N ASP A 471 24.45 -6.95 26.51
CA ASP A 471 24.01 -7.81 27.56
C ASP A 471 22.73 -7.28 28.23
N VAL A 472 21.67 -8.02 27.87
CA VAL A 472 20.39 -8.23 28.55
C VAL A 472 19.44 -7.04 28.58
N VAL A 473 18.67 -6.92 27.50
CA VAL A 473 17.30 -6.38 27.59
C VAL A 473 16.50 -7.31 28.50
N GLN A 474 16.06 -6.81 29.65
CA GLN A 474 15.09 -7.51 30.50
C GLN A 474 13.69 -6.94 30.27
N LEU A 475 12.76 -7.82 29.94
CA LEU A 475 11.35 -7.48 29.93
C LEU A 475 10.80 -7.61 31.36
N SER A 476 9.92 -6.70 31.76
CA SER A 476 9.29 -6.64 33.08
C SER A 476 7.77 -6.71 32.99
N GLY A 477 7.11 -6.93 34.13
CA GLY A 477 5.65 -7.09 34.20
C GLY A 477 5.17 -8.37 33.53
N LEU A 478 4.07 -8.30 32.77
CA LEU A 478 3.50 -9.44 32.04
C LEU A 478 4.38 -9.90 30.86
N LEU A 479 5.44 -9.16 30.54
CA LEU A 479 6.40 -9.46 29.49
C LEU A 479 7.66 -10.17 30.02
N ALA A 480 7.77 -10.36 31.35
CA ALA A 480 8.96 -10.95 31.97
C ALA A 480 9.22 -12.38 31.49
N GLY A 481 10.48 -12.68 31.15
CA GLY A 481 10.93 -14.00 30.68
C GLY A 481 10.81 -14.25 29.16
N GLN A 482 10.30 -13.28 28.39
CA GLN A 482 10.29 -13.35 26.93
C GLN A 482 11.68 -13.01 26.35
N ALA A 483 12.05 -13.62 25.22
CA ALA A 483 13.36 -13.45 24.61
C ALA A 483 13.40 -12.24 23.65
N CYS A 484 14.44 -11.43 23.79
CA CYS A 484 14.79 -10.37 22.85
C CYS A 484 16.12 -10.71 22.19
N THR A 485 16.20 -10.54 20.87
CA THR A 485 17.41 -10.75 20.09
C THR A 485 17.86 -9.42 19.50
N GLN A 486 19.13 -9.09 19.67
CA GLN A 486 19.73 -7.97 18.97
C GLN A 486 19.83 -8.32 17.49
N ILE A 487 19.28 -7.47 16.63
CA ILE A 487 19.24 -7.70 15.17
C ILE A 487 20.21 -6.80 14.40
N GLY A 488 20.81 -5.79 15.04
CA GLY A 488 21.83 -4.95 14.41
C GLY A 488 22.41 -3.87 15.31
N VAL A 489 23.59 -3.36 14.93
CA VAL A 489 24.18 -2.12 15.47
C VAL A 489 24.49 -1.21 14.31
N ARG A 490 24.03 0.04 14.35
CA ARG A 490 24.24 1.04 13.29
C ARG A 490 24.51 2.41 13.90
N ALA A 491 25.66 3.01 13.61
CA ALA A 491 25.99 4.42 13.88
C ALA A 491 25.40 5.03 15.18
N GLY A 492 25.65 4.42 16.35
CA GLY A 492 25.15 4.93 17.64
C GLY A 492 23.77 4.38 18.07
N ARG A 493 23.23 3.40 17.35
CA ARG A 493 21.94 2.75 17.61
C ARG A 493 22.08 1.23 17.66
N VAL A 494 21.34 0.61 18.58
CA VAL A 494 21.21 -0.86 18.66
C VAL A 494 19.75 -1.24 18.44
N ASP A 495 19.52 -2.15 17.50
CA ASP A 495 18.21 -2.62 17.10
C ASP A 495 17.90 -3.97 17.79
N TRP A 496 16.74 -4.07 18.41
CA TRP A 496 16.28 -5.25 19.13
C TRP A 496 14.95 -5.75 18.58
N THR A 497 14.77 -7.07 18.60
CA THR A 497 13.53 -7.75 18.24
C THR A 497 13.11 -8.65 19.39
N CYS A 498 11.94 -8.39 19.97
CA CYS A 498 11.36 -9.22 21.02
C CYS A 498 10.13 -9.94 20.48
N THR A 499 10.03 -11.25 20.73
CA THR A 499 8.82 -12.02 20.40
C THR A 499 7.91 -12.05 21.64
N LEU A 500 6.68 -11.55 21.52
CA LEU A 500 5.73 -11.52 22.62
C LEU A 500 4.68 -12.62 22.46
N THR A 501 4.49 -13.43 23.51
CA THR A 501 3.43 -14.46 23.55
C THR A 501 2.11 -13.98 24.16
N SER A 502 2.06 -12.77 24.73
CA SER A 502 0.83 -12.18 25.31
C SER A 502 0.84 -10.65 25.29
N LEU A 503 -0.34 -10.03 25.22
CA LEU A 503 -0.53 -8.58 25.44
C LEU A 503 -0.71 -8.34 26.94
N GLY A 504 0.23 -7.65 27.57
CA GLY A 504 0.14 -7.28 28.97
C GLY A 504 0.91 -6.00 29.27
N GLN A 505 0.55 -5.34 30.37
CA GLN A 505 1.35 -4.24 30.91
C GLN A 505 2.74 -4.75 31.31
N GLY A 506 3.76 -4.05 30.85
CA GLY A 506 5.15 -4.41 31.13
C GLY A 506 6.09 -3.30 30.72
N GLY A 507 7.39 -3.53 30.87
CA GLY A 507 8.38 -2.58 30.39
C GLY A 507 9.66 -3.23 29.88
N VAL A 508 10.38 -2.52 29.03
CA VAL A 508 11.74 -2.89 28.62
C VAL A 508 12.70 -2.18 29.57
N ARG A 509 13.54 -2.97 30.26
CA ARG A 509 14.59 -2.48 31.15
C ARG A 509 15.96 -2.79 30.57
N PHE A 510 16.84 -1.79 30.62
CA PHE A 510 18.26 -1.92 30.26
C PHE A 510 19.09 -1.92 31.55
N ASP A 511 19.52 -3.11 32.00
CA ASP A 511 20.20 -3.27 33.29
C ASP A 511 21.67 -2.79 33.27
N ALA A 512 22.28 -2.72 32.09
CA ALA A 512 23.68 -2.36 31.93
C ALA A 512 23.94 -0.85 31.75
N TYR A 513 22.91 -0.01 31.61
CA TYR A 513 23.12 1.42 31.43
C TYR A 513 23.13 2.15 32.78
N THR A 514 24.32 2.29 33.36
CA THR A 514 24.57 3.05 34.60
C THR A 514 24.89 4.53 34.34
N GLY A 515 24.55 5.04 33.15
CA GLY A 515 24.83 6.43 32.78
C GLY A 515 24.18 7.40 33.76
N THR A 516 24.93 8.43 34.15
CA THR A 516 24.37 9.61 34.80
C THR A 516 24.13 10.68 33.74
N GLU A 517 22.92 11.26 33.72
CA GLU A 517 22.64 12.42 32.87
C GLU A 517 22.80 13.69 33.69
N CYS A 518 23.37 14.72 33.06
CA CYS A 518 23.50 16.00 33.68
C CYS A 518 22.16 16.75 33.75
N VAL A 519 21.43 16.61 34.86
CA VAL A 519 20.16 17.29 35.08
C VAL A 519 20.30 18.79 35.37
N ARG A 520 21.52 19.25 35.72
CA ARG A 520 21.80 20.67 35.89
C ARG A 520 23.22 21.03 35.45
N ARG A 521 23.33 21.93 34.46
CA ARG A 521 24.61 22.52 34.02
C ARG A 521 24.73 23.96 34.51
N GLU A 522 25.89 24.31 35.05
CA GLU A 522 26.28 25.68 35.33
C GLU A 522 27.61 25.98 34.62
N ARG A 523 27.62 27.04 33.80
CA ARG A 523 28.80 27.48 33.02
C ARG A 523 29.46 26.36 32.19
N GLY A 524 28.65 25.50 31.57
CA GLY A 524 29.12 24.42 30.71
C GLY A 524 29.52 23.13 31.46
N SER A 525 29.67 23.19 32.78
CA SER A 525 30.01 22.03 33.61
C SER A 525 28.75 21.42 34.25
N CYS A 526 28.74 20.10 34.38
CA CYS A 526 27.67 19.43 35.10
C CYS A 526 27.82 19.65 36.61
N VAL A 527 26.78 20.17 37.26
CA VAL A 527 26.75 20.39 38.71
C VAL A 527 25.77 19.48 39.42
N GLN A 528 24.92 18.77 38.68
CA GLN A 528 24.02 17.77 39.24
C GLN A 528 23.80 16.65 38.22
N GLU A 529 24.16 15.45 38.64
CA GLU A 529 23.97 14.20 37.90
C GLU A 529 22.79 13.44 38.50
N ALA A 530 21.94 12.88 37.64
CA ALA A 530 20.88 11.95 38.05
C ALA A 530 21.10 10.61 37.35
N PRO A 531 20.83 9.47 38.00
CA PRO A 531 20.84 8.18 37.33
C PRO A 531 19.80 8.20 36.21
N VAL A 532 20.18 7.84 34.98
CA VAL A 532 19.22 7.63 33.90
C VAL A 532 18.47 6.35 34.21
N ARG A 533 17.14 6.45 34.36
CA ARG A 533 16.28 5.29 34.56
C ARG A 533 15.79 4.79 33.20
N ASN A 534 16.20 3.59 32.82
CA ASN A 534 15.99 3.04 31.48
C ASN A 534 14.80 2.09 31.46
N VAL A 535 13.59 2.58 31.73
CA VAL A 535 12.36 1.78 31.67
C VAL A 535 11.42 2.37 30.64
N LEU A 536 11.13 1.61 29.58
CA LEU A 536 10.07 1.92 28.62
C LEU A 536 8.80 1.18 29.05
N CYS A 537 7.71 1.86 29.39
CA CYS A 537 6.45 1.22 29.81
C CYS A 537 5.50 0.97 28.63
N PHE A 538 4.79 -0.16 28.64
CA PHE A 538 3.72 -0.53 27.70
C PHE A 538 2.39 -0.64 28.44
N SER A 539 1.31 -0.03 27.91
CA SER A 539 -0.06 -0.20 28.43
C SER A 539 -1.07 -0.53 27.32
N PRO A 540 -1.98 -1.50 27.51
CA PRO A 540 -2.99 -1.88 26.53
C PRO A 540 -4.29 -1.03 26.53
N GLN A 541 -4.40 0.01 27.39
CA GLN A 541 -5.61 0.84 27.51
C GLN A 541 -5.32 2.31 27.12
N PRO A 542 -6.18 2.98 26.34
CA PRO A 542 -6.11 4.43 26.17
C PRO A 542 -6.60 5.09 27.47
N ALA A 543 -5.73 5.80 28.18
CA ALA A 543 -6.20 6.71 29.22
C ALA A 543 -6.95 7.86 28.55
N THR A 544 -8.26 7.95 28.74
CA THR A 544 -9.00 9.20 28.53
C THR A 544 -8.42 10.25 29.48
N VAL A 545 -7.61 11.17 28.95
CA VAL A 545 -7.20 12.38 29.67
C VAL A 545 -7.76 13.59 28.95
N THR A 546 -8.74 14.24 29.58
CA THR A 546 -9.25 15.55 29.20
C THR A 546 -8.15 16.60 29.43
N PRO A 547 -7.76 17.43 28.44
CA PRO A 547 -6.70 18.41 28.64
C PRO A 547 -7.21 19.56 29.53
N TYR A 548 -6.60 19.71 30.71
CA TYR A 548 -6.74 20.92 31.52
C TYR A 548 -5.64 21.91 31.12
N LEU A 549 -6.03 23.04 30.51
CA LEU A 549 -5.13 24.13 30.13
C LEU A 549 -4.90 25.07 31.32
N ALA A 550 -3.66 25.17 31.80
CA ALA A 550 -3.11 26.36 32.48
C ALA A 550 -1.56 26.39 32.37
N PRO A 551 -0.92 27.58 32.39
CA PRO A 551 0.31 27.83 31.64
C PRO A 551 1.57 27.97 32.53
N VAL A 552 2.61 27.17 32.29
CA VAL A 552 4.01 27.48 32.69
C VAL A 552 4.99 26.78 31.74
N ASN A 553 6.02 27.52 31.33
CA ASN A 553 7.16 27.10 30.48
C ASN A 553 7.85 25.80 30.93
N ALA A 554 7.99 24.81 30.03
CA ALA A 554 9.23 24.09 29.68
C ALA A 554 8.92 22.76 28.94
N TYR A 555 9.89 22.35 28.13
CA TYR A 555 9.89 21.26 27.16
C TYR A 555 9.65 19.84 27.73
N ASN A 556 8.99 19.03 26.90
CA ASN A 556 8.93 17.56 26.84
C ASN A 556 8.02 16.81 27.84
N ASP A 557 6.83 16.45 27.35
CA ASP A 557 6.10 15.25 27.77
C ASP A 557 6.20 14.21 26.64
N TYR A 558 6.81 13.05 26.88
CA TYR A 558 6.73 11.90 25.98
C TYR A 558 5.70 10.91 26.51
N THR A 559 4.54 10.88 25.86
CA THR A 559 3.57 9.79 26.02
C THR A 559 3.83 8.77 24.92
N VAL A 560 4.26 7.57 25.27
CA VAL A 560 4.29 6.43 24.35
C VAL A 560 2.84 5.95 24.21
N THR A 561 2.14 6.47 23.21
CA THR A 561 0.84 5.92 22.81
C THR A 561 1.11 4.60 22.08
N GLY A 562 0.67 3.48 22.64
CA GLY A 562 0.71 2.19 21.95
C GLY A 562 -0.06 2.30 20.64
N TYR A 563 0.64 2.16 19.52
CA TYR A 563 0.04 2.28 18.20
C TYR A 563 -0.83 1.05 17.91
N LYS A 564 -2.08 1.34 17.54
CA LYS A 564 -3.10 0.39 17.16
C LYS A 564 -3.30 0.56 15.65
N GLY A 565 -2.90 -0.49 14.93
CA GLY A 565 -3.17 -0.68 13.51
C GLY A 565 -1.91 -0.75 12.63
N SER A 566 -2.16 -1.19 11.41
CA SER A 566 -1.24 -1.55 10.33
C SER A 566 -0.60 -2.88 10.61
N GLN A 567 -0.71 -3.71 9.58
CA GLN A 567 -0.18 -5.05 9.43
C GLN A 567 1.35 -5.04 9.41
N VAL A 568 1.95 -4.46 10.44
CA VAL A 568 3.34 -4.72 10.78
C VAL A 568 3.24 -5.52 12.06
N ASN A 569 3.60 -6.81 11.98
CA ASN A 569 3.95 -7.59 13.15
C ASN A 569 5.20 -7.03 13.84
N ASP A 570 5.65 -5.80 13.53
CA ASP A 570 6.78 -5.07 14.08
C ASP A 570 6.31 -3.66 14.46
N VAL A 571 6.16 -3.39 15.76
CA VAL A 571 5.99 -2.01 16.24
C VAL A 571 7.37 -1.37 16.31
N LEU A 572 7.74 -0.51 15.35
CA LEU A 572 8.99 0.25 15.40
C LEU A 572 8.87 1.41 16.41
N ILE A 573 9.50 1.28 17.58
CA ILE A 573 9.56 2.35 18.59
C ILE A 573 10.95 2.99 18.53
N ASN A 574 11.00 4.28 18.17
CA ASN A 574 12.17 5.13 18.33
C ASN A 574 12.08 5.84 19.69
N VAL A 575 13.00 5.54 20.60
CA VAL A 575 13.05 6.19 21.92
C VAL A 575 14.29 7.07 21.99
N ASP A 576 14.10 8.39 22.08
CA ASP A 576 15.14 9.33 22.50
C ASP A 576 15.09 9.47 24.02
N VAL A 577 16.13 8.99 24.71
CA VAL A 577 16.17 8.91 26.17
C VAL A 577 16.54 10.28 26.75
N ASN A 578 15.56 11.16 26.94
CA ASN A 578 15.71 12.40 27.70
C ASN A 578 14.59 12.51 28.74
N ARG A 579 14.81 11.87 29.91
CA ARG A 579 13.98 11.80 31.14
C ARG A 579 12.70 10.94 31.10
N ALA A 580 12.60 10.01 32.07
CA ALA A 580 11.37 9.31 32.46
C ALA A 580 11.10 9.47 33.97
N THR A 581 9.83 9.45 34.37
CA THR A 581 9.35 9.55 35.76
C THR A 581 9.12 8.18 36.42
N ASP A 582 8.92 8.17 37.75
CA ASP A 582 8.88 6.94 38.56
C ASP A 582 7.59 6.13 38.38
N GLY A 583 7.73 4.89 37.90
CA GLY A 583 6.72 3.83 37.90
C GLY A 583 6.02 3.60 36.55
N CYS A 584 5.90 2.32 36.16
CA CYS A 584 4.72 1.84 35.43
C CYS A 584 3.70 1.41 36.51
#